data_AF-A0AAN8ZUL1-F1
#
_entry.id   AF-A0AAN8ZUL1-F1
#
_cell.length_a   1.000
_cell.length_b   1.000
_cell.length_c   1.000
_cell.angle_alpha   90.00
_cell.angle_beta   90.00
_cell.angle_gamma   90.00
#
_symmetry.space_group_name_H-M   'P 1'
#
loop_
_entity.id
_entity.type
_entity.pdbx_description
1 polymer ?
#
loop_
_entity_poly.entity_id
_entity_poly.type
_entity_poly.pdbx_seq_one_letter_code
_entity_poly.pdbx_strand_id
1 'polypeptide(L)'
;MLLRRQIPLSQIFIGWWWLYCILISAVYKSSLIAHLSVPGQSQAIDSFEQLLQATGWTWGYEPTYGSGWEWFKTNQNPTIKRIYEGMEIMEFEEQMERVLNGPHALITWKYKIKSLIAALYTNKFGYTPIYTAKSEYFNYGGYGWAFRKNAPFLRAIDLMKQRLIETGIVNRWMHDLIGTAAEKARKEKEEEDQDTGFSKQALEV
;
A
#
# COMPACT_ATOMS: atom_id res chain seq x y z
N MET A 1 -26.61 -60.21 -43.88
CA MET A 1 -26.79 -58.98 -43.09
C MET A 1 -25.55 -58.84 -42.20
N LEU A 2 -25.05 -57.61 -42.01
CA LEU A 2 -23.81 -57.19 -41.31
C LEU A 2 -22.60 -56.88 -42.23
N LEU A 3 -22.68 -55.73 -42.91
CA LEU A 3 -21.53 -55.04 -43.52
C LEU A 3 -20.69 -54.39 -42.40
N ARG A 4 -19.55 -55.02 -42.07
CA ARG A 4 -18.56 -54.48 -41.12
C ARG A 4 -17.80 -53.34 -41.78
N ARG A 5 -18.17 -52.10 -41.45
CA ARG A 5 -17.49 -50.86 -41.89
C ARG A 5 -16.06 -50.87 -41.31
N GLN A 6 -15.07 -51.23 -42.14
CA GLN A 6 -13.65 -51.11 -41.79
C GLN A 6 -13.28 -49.63 -41.81
N ILE A 7 -13.12 -49.01 -40.64
CA ILE A 7 -12.57 -47.67 -40.54
C ILE A 7 -11.07 -47.81 -40.79
N PRO A 8 -10.50 -47.22 -41.86
CA PRO A 8 -9.08 -47.36 -42.13
C PRO A 8 -8.29 -46.70 -40.99
N LEU A 9 -7.28 -47.39 -40.44
CA LEU A 9 -6.44 -46.88 -39.33
C LEU A 9 -5.91 -45.47 -39.59
N SER A 10 -5.65 -45.13 -40.86
CA SER A 10 -5.18 -43.80 -41.28
C SER A 10 -6.15 -42.67 -40.91
N GLN A 11 -7.47 -42.90 -40.91
CA GLN A 11 -8.47 -41.91 -40.51
C GLN A 11 -8.52 -41.73 -38.99
N ILE A 12 -8.24 -42.77 -38.22
CA ILE A 12 -8.16 -42.70 -36.74
C ILE A 12 -6.91 -41.91 -36.34
N PHE A 13 -5.77 -42.16 -36.99
CA PHE A 13 -4.54 -41.38 -36.79
C PHE A 13 -4.73 -39.91 -37.15
N ILE A 14 -5.40 -39.60 -38.26
CA ILE A 14 -5.66 -38.21 -38.66
C ILE A 14 -6.58 -37.50 -37.65
N GLY A 15 -7.60 -38.20 -37.14
CA GLY A 15 -8.51 -37.66 -36.12
C GLY A 15 -7.82 -37.40 -34.79
N TRP A 16 -6.95 -38.32 -34.36
CA TRP A 16 -6.15 -38.16 -33.14
C TRP A 16 -5.14 -37.03 -33.26
N TRP A 17 -4.49 -36.90 -34.42
CA TRP A 17 -3.59 -35.78 -34.71
C TRP A 17 -4.34 -34.44 -34.68
N TRP A 18 -5.53 -34.39 -35.29
CA TRP A 18 -6.39 -33.20 -35.25
C TRP A 18 -6.79 -32.83 -33.82
N LEU A 19 -7.20 -33.81 -33.02
CA LEU A 19 -7.50 -33.60 -31.60
C LEU A 19 -6.29 -33.07 -30.82
N TYR A 20 -5.11 -33.63 -31.07
CA TYR A 20 -3.86 -33.18 -30.46
C TYR A 20 -3.52 -31.73 -30.82
N CYS A 21 -3.64 -31.35 -32.11
CA CYS A 21 -3.42 -29.98 -32.55
C CYS A 21 -4.42 -28.99 -31.93
N ILE A 22 -5.70 -29.36 -31.83
CA ILE A 22 -6.72 -28.55 -31.16
C ILE A 22 -6.39 -28.40 -29.67
N LEU A 23 -6.05 -29.50 -29.00
CA LEU A 23 -5.72 -29.52 -27.57
C LEU A 23 -4.54 -28.59 -27.27
N ILE A 24 -3.44 -28.72 -28.01
CA ILE A 24 -2.25 -27.87 -27.84
C ILE A 24 -2.58 -26.40 -28.10
N SER A 25 -3.33 -26.12 -29.17
CA SER A 25 -3.72 -24.74 -29.51
C SER A 25 -4.58 -24.12 -28.41
N ALA A 26 -5.50 -24.89 -27.83
CA ALA A 26 -6.35 -24.44 -26.73
C ALA A 26 -5.53 -24.18 -25.45
N VAL A 27 -4.64 -25.09 -25.08
CA VAL A 27 -3.76 -24.93 -23.90
C VAL A 27 -2.85 -23.72 -24.07
N TYR A 28 -2.19 -23.58 -25.22
CA TYR A 28 -1.31 -22.44 -25.49
C TYR A 28 -2.04 -21.10 -25.41
N LYS A 29 -3.22 -21.00 -26.05
CA LYS A 29 -4.04 -19.79 -25.98
C LYS A 29 -4.45 -19.48 -24.54
N SER A 30 -4.88 -20.48 -23.77
CA SER A 30 -5.27 -20.28 -22.37
C SER A 30 -4.10 -19.78 -21.50
N SER A 31 -2.90 -20.35 -21.67
CA SER A 31 -1.72 -19.95 -20.91
C SER A 31 -1.24 -18.55 -21.29
N LEU A 32 -1.29 -18.21 -22.59
CA LEU A 32 -0.91 -16.90 -23.07
C LEU A 32 -1.90 -15.82 -22.58
N ILE A 33 -3.20 -16.09 -22.67
CA ILE A 33 -4.23 -15.17 -22.14
C ILE A 33 -4.06 -14.99 -20.64
N ALA A 34 -3.83 -16.07 -19.88
CA ALA A 34 -3.58 -15.98 -18.45
C ALA A 34 -2.35 -15.10 -18.14
N HIS A 35 -1.26 -15.30 -18.86
CA HIS A 35 -0.04 -14.52 -18.65
C HIS A 35 -0.21 -13.04 -19.04
N LEU A 36 -0.90 -12.75 -20.14
CA LEU A 36 -1.18 -11.37 -20.59
C LEU A 36 -2.25 -10.66 -19.74
N SER A 37 -3.16 -11.43 -19.13
CA SER A 37 -4.22 -10.88 -18.27
C SER A 37 -3.70 -10.35 -16.94
N VAL A 38 -2.55 -10.86 -16.48
CA VAL A 38 -1.86 -10.35 -15.31
C VAL A 38 -0.81 -9.35 -15.79
N PRO A 39 -1.08 -8.03 -15.76
CA PRO A 39 -0.03 -7.06 -16.05
C PRO A 39 1.15 -7.36 -15.12
N GLY A 40 2.35 -7.49 -15.68
CA GLY A 40 3.55 -7.79 -14.91
C GLY A 40 3.71 -6.75 -13.81
N GLN A 41 3.36 -7.12 -12.58
CA GLN A 41 3.56 -6.25 -11.42
C GLN A 41 5.07 -6.17 -11.20
N SER A 42 5.64 -4.98 -11.39
CA SER A 42 7.00 -4.73 -10.96
C SER A 42 7.09 -5.11 -9.49
N GLN A 43 8.19 -5.75 -9.10
CA GLN A 43 8.39 -6.14 -7.71
C GLN A 43 8.39 -4.88 -6.86
N ALA A 44 7.32 -4.71 -6.07
CA ALA A 44 7.20 -3.55 -5.20
C ALA A 44 8.27 -3.61 -4.10
N ILE A 45 8.82 -2.46 -3.74
CA ILE A 45 9.81 -2.36 -2.66
C ILE A 45 9.07 -2.50 -1.33
N ASP A 46 9.28 -3.64 -0.69
CA ASP A 46 8.56 -4.02 0.53
C ASP A 46 9.41 -3.89 1.80
N SER A 47 10.73 -3.69 1.69
CA SER A 47 11.66 -3.64 2.83
C SER A 47 12.81 -2.66 2.59
N PHE A 48 13.48 -2.25 3.67
CA PHE A 48 14.70 -1.45 3.62
C PHE A 48 15.83 -2.16 2.86
N GLU A 49 15.96 -3.48 3.00
CA GLU A 49 16.94 -4.26 2.25
C GLU A 49 16.72 -4.13 0.73
N GLN A 50 15.46 -4.22 0.29
CA GLN A 50 15.10 -4.04 -1.12
C GLN A 50 15.29 -2.59 -1.57
N LEU A 51 14.96 -1.62 -0.71
CA LEU A 51 15.15 -0.20 -1.00
C LEU A 51 16.63 0.14 -1.21
N LEU A 52 17.53 -0.41 -0.39
CA LEU A 52 18.98 -0.22 -0.53
C LEU A 52 19.57 -0.92 -1.78
N GLN A 53 18.90 -1.94 -2.31
CA GLN A 53 19.30 -2.63 -3.54
C GLN A 53 18.73 -1.96 -4.79
N ALA A 54 17.69 -1.15 -4.65
CA ALA A 54 17.02 -0.50 -5.75
C ALA A 54 17.86 0.67 -6.30
N THR A 55 18.27 0.56 -7.56
CA THR A 55 19.09 1.60 -8.21
C THR A 55 18.25 2.82 -8.56
N GLY A 56 18.75 4.01 -8.21
CA GLY A 56 18.10 5.29 -8.56
C GLY A 56 16.93 5.67 -7.65
N TRP A 57 16.72 4.95 -6.55
CA TRP A 57 15.74 5.32 -5.53
C TRP A 57 16.32 6.27 -4.51
N THR A 58 15.52 7.27 -4.14
CA THR A 58 15.79 8.16 -2.99
C THR A 58 14.76 7.89 -1.90
N TRP A 59 15.06 8.29 -0.67
CA TRP A 59 14.11 8.16 0.43
C TRP A 59 14.24 9.29 1.43
N GLY A 60 13.10 9.65 2.01
CA GLY A 60 12.98 10.81 2.87
C GLY A 60 12.36 10.51 4.23
N TYR A 61 12.62 11.42 5.16
CA TYR A 61 11.98 11.48 6.46
C TYR A 61 11.62 12.91 6.81
N GLU A 62 10.47 13.11 7.41
CA GLU A 62 10.01 14.45 7.80
C GLU A 62 10.95 15.03 8.87
N PRO A 63 11.10 16.36 8.99
CA PRO A 63 11.96 17.04 9.99
C PRO A 63 11.38 16.96 11.42
N THR A 64 10.87 15.79 11.79
CA THR A 64 10.37 15.44 13.10
C THR A 64 11.49 14.76 13.88
N TYR A 65 12.31 15.55 14.58
CA TYR A 65 13.42 15.09 15.42
C TYR A 65 12.96 14.40 16.73
N GLY A 66 11.94 13.55 16.64
CA GLY A 66 11.34 12.83 17.77
C GLY A 66 11.90 11.43 17.98
N SER A 67 11.09 10.56 18.57
CA SER A 67 11.47 9.17 18.86
C SER A 67 11.87 8.36 17.63
N GLY A 68 11.29 8.65 16.46
CA GLY A 68 11.66 8.01 15.19
C GLY A 68 13.09 8.33 14.77
N TRP A 69 13.45 9.61 14.80
CA TRP A 69 14.79 10.09 14.49
C TRP A 69 15.85 9.46 15.41
N GLU A 70 15.61 9.49 16.73
CA GLU A 70 16.56 8.92 17.70
C GLU A 70 16.67 7.40 17.55
N TRP A 71 15.58 6.72 17.18
CA TRP A 71 15.61 5.29 16.89
C TRP A 71 16.51 4.97 15.70
N PHE A 72 16.41 5.71 14.58
CA PHE A 72 17.31 5.52 13.44
C PHE A 72 18.78 5.76 13.82
N LYS A 73 19.05 6.82 14.58
CA LYS A 73 20.40 7.21 14.99
C LYS A 73 21.06 6.21 15.94
N THR A 74 20.29 5.64 16.88
CA THR A 74 20.82 4.73 17.92
C THR A 74 20.77 3.26 17.54
N ASN A 75 20.09 2.91 16.44
CA ASN A 75 19.96 1.52 16.01
C ASN A 75 21.32 0.90 15.66
N GLN A 76 21.53 -0.34 16.07
CA GLN A 76 22.77 -1.07 15.76
C GLN A 76 22.71 -1.88 14.46
N ASN A 77 21.51 -2.09 13.91
CA ASN A 77 21.32 -2.86 12.68
C ASN A 77 22.00 -2.16 11.48
N PRO A 78 22.86 -2.86 10.72
CA PRO A 78 23.58 -2.27 9.59
C PRO A 78 22.64 -1.78 8.47
N THR A 79 21.53 -2.46 8.19
CA THR A 79 20.53 -2.01 7.19
C THR A 79 19.95 -0.66 7.60
N ILE A 80 19.54 -0.53 8.86
CA ILE A 80 18.89 0.69 9.38
C ILE A 80 19.87 1.87 9.38
N LYS A 81 21.14 1.63 9.73
CA LYS A 81 22.19 2.65 9.64
C LYS A 81 22.38 3.16 8.22
N ARG A 82 22.44 2.26 7.24
CA ARG A 82 22.58 2.64 5.82
C ARG A 82 21.38 3.42 5.31
N ILE A 83 20.17 3.06 5.75
CA ILE A 83 18.96 3.84 5.46
C ILE A 83 19.08 5.24 6.07
N TYR A 84 19.48 5.35 7.33
CA TYR A 84 19.65 6.64 8.02
C TYR A 84 20.71 7.52 7.33
N GLU A 85 21.83 6.94 6.89
CA GLU A 85 22.90 7.67 6.18
C GLU A 85 22.46 8.25 4.83
N GLY A 86 21.55 7.56 4.12
CA GLY A 86 21.01 8.01 2.83
C GLY A 86 19.69 8.78 2.90
N MET A 87 19.22 9.10 4.11
CA MET A 87 17.90 9.71 4.33
C MET A 87 17.92 11.22 4.05
N GLU A 88 17.04 11.68 3.16
CA GLU A 88 16.83 13.10 2.88
C GLU A 88 15.79 13.70 3.84
N ILE A 89 16.08 14.87 4.42
CA ILE A 89 15.14 15.55 5.33
C ILE A 89 14.39 16.63 4.57
N MET A 90 13.08 16.43 4.40
CA MET A 90 12.22 17.27 3.58
C MET A 90 10.81 17.34 4.18
N GLU A 91 10.04 18.37 3.86
CA GLU A 91 8.64 18.47 4.29
C GLU A 91 7.75 17.41 3.61
N PHE A 92 6.62 17.09 4.24
CA PHE A 92 5.74 16.02 3.78
C PHE A 92 5.23 16.24 2.35
N GLU A 93 4.85 17.47 2.01
CA GLU A 93 4.31 17.83 0.69
C GLU A 93 5.34 17.61 -0.42
N GLU A 94 6.59 18.03 -0.19
CA GLU A 94 7.69 17.84 -1.15
C GLU A 94 8.01 16.35 -1.33
N GLN A 95 8.07 15.58 -0.23
CA GLN A 95 8.30 14.14 -0.31
C GLN A 95 7.18 13.44 -1.08
N MET A 96 5.92 13.79 -0.80
CA MET A 96 4.79 13.21 -1.49
C MET A 96 4.77 13.54 -2.99
N GLU A 97 5.15 14.75 -3.38
CA GLU A 97 5.32 15.10 -4.79
C GLU A 97 6.35 14.19 -5.48
N ARG A 98 7.49 13.93 -4.82
CA ARG A 98 8.51 13.01 -5.33
C ARG A 98 8.04 11.56 -5.39
N VAL A 99 7.28 11.09 -4.40
CA VAL A 99 6.65 9.74 -4.40
C VAL A 99 5.71 9.58 -5.59
N LEU A 100 4.96 10.62 -5.94
CA LEU A 100 4.01 10.58 -7.07
C LEU A 100 4.70 10.69 -8.43
N ASN A 101 5.79 11.45 -8.51
CA ASN A 101 6.46 11.76 -9.77
C ASN A 101 7.61 10.80 -10.13
N GLY A 102 8.11 9.98 -9.19
CA GLY A 102 9.29 9.16 -9.45
C GLY A 102 9.65 8.14 -8.35
N PRO A 103 10.84 7.53 -8.46
CA PRO A 103 11.33 6.51 -7.54
C PRO A 103 11.80 7.13 -6.21
N HIS A 104 10.84 7.50 -5.36
CA HIS A 104 11.09 8.02 -4.02
C HIS A 104 10.28 7.23 -2.98
N ALA A 105 10.86 6.96 -1.82
CA ALA A 105 10.19 6.32 -0.69
C ALA A 105 10.08 7.27 0.50
N LEU A 106 8.85 7.55 0.93
CA LEU A 106 8.57 8.28 2.17
C LEU A 106 8.61 7.30 3.36
N ILE A 107 9.47 7.57 4.34
CA ILE A 107 9.53 6.82 5.59
C ILE A 107 8.79 7.63 6.66
N THR A 108 7.67 7.12 7.17
CA THR A 108 6.87 7.81 8.20
C THR A 108 6.03 6.83 9.03
N TRP A 109 5.20 7.36 9.93
CA TRP A 109 4.36 6.59 10.83
C TRP A 109 3.16 5.94 10.13
N LYS A 110 2.96 4.63 10.36
CA LYS A 110 1.92 3.79 9.74
C LYS A 110 0.51 4.40 9.77
N TYR A 111 0.02 4.81 10.94
CA TYR A 111 -1.36 5.30 11.05
C TYR A 111 -1.53 6.71 10.45
N LYS A 112 -0.50 7.55 10.56
CA LYS A 112 -0.47 8.87 9.92
C LYS A 112 -0.61 8.73 8.40
N ILE A 113 0.26 7.95 7.77
CA ILE A 113 0.26 7.81 6.31
C ILE A 113 -1.00 7.10 5.81
N LYS A 114 -1.51 6.08 6.51
CA LYS A 114 -2.78 5.44 6.15
C LYS A 114 -3.94 6.42 6.13
N SER A 115 -4.03 7.31 7.13
CA SER A 115 -5.06 8.34 7.18
C SER A 115 -4.90 9.34 6.03
N LEU A 116 -3.69 9.81 5.76
CA LEU A 116 -3.42 10.79 4.70
C LEU A 116 -3.67 10.20 3.29
N ILE A 117 -3.26 8.95 3.06
CA ILE A 117 -3.55 8.22 1.81
C ILE A 117 -5.05 8.07 1.60
N ALA A 118 -5.78 7.65 2.64
CA ALA A 118 -7.23 7.47 2.55
C ALA A 118 -7.95 8.80 2.26
N ALA A 119 -7.51 9.89 2.90
CA ALA A 119 -8.10 11.21 2.76
C ALA A 119 -7.76 11.92 1.44
N LEU A 120 -6.49 11.93 1.05
CA LEU A 120 -5.99 12.82 0.00
C LEU A 120 -5.78 12.11 -1.35
N TYR A 121 -5.43 10.82 -1.32
CA TYR A 121 -4.93 10.11 -2.50
C TYR A 121 -5.80 8.93 -2.94
N THR A 122 -6.83 8.57 -2.18
CA THR A 122 -7.74 7.45 -2.50
C THR A 122 -9.05 7.96 -3.09
N ASN A 123 -9.27 7.65 -4.37
CA ASN A 123 -10.45 8.10 -5.10
C ASN A 123 -11.74 7.40 -4.59
N LYS A 124 -12.93 7.89 -4.98
CA LYS A 124 -14.24 7.30 -4.65
C LYS A 124 -14.36 5.82 -5.04
N PHE A 125 -13.67 5.42 -6.11
CA PHE A 125 -13.59 4.04 -6.60
C PHE A 125 -12.58 3.16 -5.86
N GLY A 126 -11.89 3.69 -4.83
CA GLY A 126 -10.89 2.94 -4.05
C GLY A 126 -9.51 2.82 -4.72
N TYR A 127 -9.29 3.50 -5.85
CA TYR A 127 -7.99 3.57 -6.49
C TYR A 127 -7.04 4.49 -5.71
N THR A 128 -5.83 4.00 -5.43
CA THR A 128 -4.75 4.72 -4.75
C THR A 128 -3.48 4.59 -5.60
N PRO A 129 -2.86 5.69 -6.07
CA PRO A 129 -1.67 5.64 -6.93
C PRO A 129 -0.37 5.34 -6.16
N ILE A 130 -0.45 5.15 -4.84
CA ILE A 130 0.69 4.98 -3.94
C ILE A 130 0.70 3.56 -3.40
N TYR A 131 1.86 2.92 -3.44
CA TYR A 131 2.10 1.64 -2.79
C TYR A 131 2.61 1.85 -1.36
N THR A 132 2.02 1.14 -0.39
CA THR A 132 2.54 1.09 0.99
C THR A 132 3.27 -0.23 1.20
N ALA A 133 4.54 -0.17 1.58
CA ALA A 133 5.35 -1.34 1.87
C ALA A 133 4.70 -2.23 2.96
N LYS A 134 4.85 -3.55 2.82
CA LYS A 134 4.30 -4.51 3.78
C LYS A 134 5.14 -4.64 5.06
N SER A 135 6.44 -4.39 5.00
CA SER A 135 7.29 -4.46 6.19
C SER A 135 7.02 -3.27 7.10
N GLU A 136 6.91 -3.56 8.39
CA GLU A 136 6.74 -2.56 9.43
C GLU A 136 7.95 -2.60 10.34
N TYR A 137 8.63 -1.47 10.47
CA TYR A 137 9.78 -1.33 11.35
C TYR A 137 9.31 -0.76 12.69
N PHE A 138 9.20 -1.63 13.69
CA PHE A 138 8.72 -1.25 15.01
C PHE A 138 9.79 -0.46 15.76
N ASN A 139 9.55 0.84 15.89
CA ASN A 139 10.13 1.64 16.96
C ASN A 139 9.30 1.36 18.22
N TYR A 140 9.96 1.04 19.35
CA TYR A 140 9.30 0.86 20.66
C TYR A 140 8.54 2.11 21.17
N GLY A 141 8.62 3.23 20.46
CA GLY A 141 7.84 4.45 20.67
C GLY A 141 6.38 4.28 20.26
N GLY A 142 5.59 3.59 21.08
CA GLY A 142 4.13 3.71 21.03
C GLY A 142 3.66 5.07 21.54
N TYR A 143 2.43 5.45 21.21
CA TYR A 143 1.77 6.57 21.86
C TYR A 143 1.28 6.16 23.25
N GLY A 144 1.51 7.01 24.24
CA GLY A 144 1.12 6.75 25.63
C GLY A 144 0.72 8.02 26.36
N TRP A 145 -0.02 7.85 27.45
CA TRP A 145 -0.35 8.95 28.35
C TRP A 145 0.73 9.11 29.41
N ALA A 146 1.25 10.32 29.53
CA ALA A 146 2.24 10.66 30.56
C ALA A 146 1.53 11.05 31.86
N PHE A 147 1.92 10.40 32.95
CA PHE A 147 1.43 10.71 34.29
C PHE A 147 2.59 11.00 35.23
N ARG A 148 2.32 11.75 36.31
CA ARG A 148 3.33 11.94 37.37
C ARG A 148 3.69 10.58 37.97
N LYS A 149 4.95 10.45 38.40
CA LYS A 149 5.42 9.27 39.14
C LYS A 149 4.51 9.02 40.35
N ASN A 150 4.09 7.77 40.53
CA ASN A 150 3.21 7.32 41.61
C ASN A 150 1.78 7.89 41.56
N ALA A 151 1.26 8.26 40.39
CA ALA A 151 -0.14 8.65 40.25
C ALA A 151 -1.09 7.53 40.76
N PRO A 152 -2.00 7.80 41.70
CA PRO A 152 -2.80 6.77 42.38
C PRO A 152 -3.77 6.05 41.44
N PHE A 153 -4.17 6.70 40.35
CA PHE A 153 -5.09 6.18 39.33
C PHE A 153 -4.40 5.41 38.20
N LEU A 154 -3.05 5.39 38.15
CA LEU A 154 -2.30 4.81 37.03
C LEU A 154 -2.70 3.35 36.77
N ARG A 155 -2.81 2.56 37.85
CA ARG A 155 -3.22 1.16 37.75
C ARG A 155 -4.62 0.97 37.20
N ALA A 156 -5.57 1.84 37.56
CA ALA A 156 -6.92 1.79 37.03
C ALA A 156 -6.94 2.10 35.53
N ILE A 157 -6.20 3.13 35.10
CA ILE A 157 -6.08 3.50 33.69
C ILE A 157 -5.42 2.38 32.88
N ASP A 158 -4.34 1.78 33.38
CA ASP A 158 -3.66 0.70 32.67
C ASP A 158 -4.56 -0.53 32.46
N LEU A 159 -5.34 -0.92 33.46
CA LEU A 159 -6.32 -2.00 33.33
C LEU A 159 -7.41 -1.67 32.32
N MET A 160 -7.92 -0.44 32.32
CA MET A 160 -8.92 -0.01 31.33
C MET A 160 -8.34 0.00 29.92
N LYS A 161 -7.14 0.55 29.74
CA LYS A 161 -6.41 0.55 28.46
C LYS A 161 -6.21 -0.87 27.93
N GLN A 162 -5.76 -1.79 28.79
CA GLN A 162 -5.58 -3.20 28.42
C GLN A 162 -6.90 -3.83 27.97
N ARG A 163 -8.00 -3.63 28.72
CA ARG A 163 -9.33 -4.13 28.32
C ARG A 163 -9.80 -3.54 26.98
N LEU A 164 -9.58 -2.25 26.73
CA LEU A 164 -9.92 -1.61 25.45
C LEU A 164 -9.15 -2.21 24.28
N ILE A 165 -7.88 -2.60 24.49
CA ILE A 165 -7.05 -3.27 23.49
C ILE A 165 -7.51 -4.72 23.28
N GLU A 166 -7.67 -5.49 24.37
CA GLU A 166 -8.06 -6.90 24.33
C GLU A 166 -9.45 -7.13 23.72
N THR A 167 -10.38 -6.22 23.98
CA THR A 167 -11.73 -6.24 23.37
C THR A 167 -11.74 -5.80 21.90
N GLY A 168 -10.62 -5.28 21.38
CA GLY A 168 -10.51 -4.80 20.02
C GLY A 168 -11.16 -3.44 19.76
N ILE A 169 -11.66 -2.76 20.81
CA ILE A 169 -12.31 -1.44 20.69
C ILE A 169 -11.35 -0.42 20.06
N VAL A 170 -10.08 -0.42 20.47
CA VAL A 170 -9.06 0.49 19.91
C VAL A 170 -8.88 0.25 18.41
N ASN A 171 -8.85 -1.01 17.97
CA ASN A 171 -8.68 -1.35 16.54
C ASN A 171 -9.87 -0.88 15.72
N ARG A 172 -11.08 -1.09 16.24
CA ARG A 172 -12.32 -0.61 15.59
C ARG A 172 -12.34 0.91 15.48
N TRP A 173 -12.05 1.63 16.57
CA TRP A 173 -12.01 3.09 16.54
C TRP A 173 -10.96 3.61 15.56
N MET A 174 -9.79 2.96 15.48
CA MET A 174 -8.76 3.37 14.52
C MET A 174 -9.22 3.20 13.07
N HIS A 175 -9.90 2.09 12.77
CA HIS A 175 -10.49 1.86 11.45
C HIS A 175 -11.56 2.91 11.12
N ASP A 176 -12.47 3.17 12.06
CA ASP A 176 -13.56 4.14 11.90
C ASP A 176 -13.01 5.59 11.74
N LEU A 177 -11.96 5.94 12.47
CA LEU A 177 -11.29 7.25 12.35
C LEU A 177 -10.67 7.46 10.97
N ILE A 178 -9.99 6.44 10.42
CA ILE A 178 -9.41 6.53 9.07
C ILE A 178 -10.52 6.68 8.02
N GLY A 179 -11.62 5.92 8.16
CA GLY A 179 -12.76 6.01 7.26
C GLY A 179 -13.45 7.38 7.30
N THR A 180 -13.75 7.88 8.49
CA THR A 180 -14.40 9.19 8.69
C THR A 180 -13.52 10.35 8.22
N ALA A 181 -12.21 10.28 8.46
CA ALA A 181 -11.25 11.26 7.93
C ALA A 181 -11.27 11.29 6.39
N ALA A 182 -11.34 10.11 5.76
CA ALA A 182 -11.42 10.00 4.31
C ALA A 182 -12.73 10.56 3.74
N GLU A 183 -13.86 10.30 4.42
CA GLU A 183 -15.15 10.87 4.03
C GLU A 183 -15.17 12.40 4.16
N LYS A 184 -14.61 12.95 5.25
CA LYS A 184 -14.55 14.40 5.48
C LYS A 184 -13.73 15.10 4.39
N ALA A 185 -12.54 14.58 4.09
CA ALA A 185 -11.68 15.15 3.05
C ALA A 185 -12.32 15.08 1.66
N ARG A 186 -13.11 14.03 1.36
CA ARG A 186 -13.88 13.95 0.12
C ARG A 186 -14.95 15.01 0.01
N LYS A 187 -15.68 15.29 1.09
CA LYS A 187 -16.69 16.36 1.11
C LYS A 187 -16.06 17.73 0.90
N GLU A 188 -14.95 18.00 1.57
CA GLU A 188 -14.21 19.26 1.41
C GLU A 188 -13.73 19.47 -0.04
N LYS A 189 -13.20 18.43 -0.70
CA LYS A 189 -12.85 18.50 -2.13
C LYS A 189 -14.05 18.73 -3.04
N GLU A 190 -15.19 18.11 -2.76
CA GLU A 190 -16.42 18.31 -3.54
C GLU A 190 -16.95 19.74 -3.41
N GLU A 191 -16.83 20.35 -2.22
CA GLU A 191 -17.20 21.75 -1.97
C GLU A 191 -16.23 22.72 -2.70
N GLU A 192 -14.93 22.42 -2.69
CA GLU A 192 -13.89 23.23 -3.36
C GLU A 192 -13.99 23.15 -4.91
N ASP A 193 -14.27 21.97 -5.46
CA ASP A 193 -14.51 21.75 -6.89
C ASP A 193 -15.80 22.46 -7.36
N GLN A 194 -16.82 22.53 -6.50
CA GLN A 194 -18.04 23.28 -6.80
C GLN A 194 -17.76 24.78 -6.83
N ASP A 195 -17.08 25.33 -5.81
CA ASP A 195 -16.79 26.77 -5.72
C ASP A 195 -15.87 27.26 -6.86
N THR A 196 -14.84 26.47 -7.21
CA THR A 196 -13.97 26.77 -8.36
C THR A 196 -14.67 26.59 -9.71
N GLY A 197 -15.62 25.65 -9.82
CA GLY A 197 -16.50 25.50 -10.99
C GLY A 197 -17.42 26.71 -11.22
N PHE A 198 -18.01 27.24 -10.14
CA PHE A 198 -18.81 28.47 -10.20
C PHE A 198 -17.96 29.71 -10.54
N SER A 199 -16.74 29.80 -10.02
CA SER A 199 -15.80 30.90 -10.31
C SER A 199 -15.33 30.92 -11.78
N LYS A 200 -15.04 29.75 -12.38
CA LYS A 200 -14.68 29.66 -13.79
C LYS A 200 -15.83 30.01 -14.73
N GLN A 201 -17.07 29.62 -14.40
CA GLN A 201 -18.26 29.97 -15.18
C GLN A 201 -18.58 31.48 -15.11
N ALA A 202 -18.24 32.15 -14.01
CA ALA A 202 -18.43 33.59 -13.86
C ALA A 202 -17.40 34.46 -14.62
N LEU A 203 -16.27 33.88 -15.03
CA LEU A 203 -15.21 34.57 -15.80
C LEU A 203 -15.34 34.36 -17.33
N GLU A 204 -16.23 33.46 -17.77
CA GLU A 204 -16.53 33.20 -19.19
C GLU A 204 -17.80 33.91 -19.69
N VAL A 205 -18.34 34.88 -18.93
CA VAL A 205 -19.47 35.76 -19.31
C VAL A 205 -19.02 37.22 -19.32
#